data_AF-A0A0F9JQG8-F1
#
_entry.id   AF-A0A0F9JQG8-F1
#
_cell.length_a   1.000
_cell.length_b   1.000
_cell.length_c   1.000
_cell.angle_alpha   90.00
_cell.angle_beta   90.00
_cell.angle_gamma   90.00
#
_symmetry.space_group_name_H-M   'P 1'
#
loop_
_entity.id
_entity.type
_entity.pdbx_description
1 polymer ?
#
loop_
_entity_poly.entity_id
_entity_poly.type
_entity_poly.pdbx_seq_one_letter_code
_entity_poly.pdbx_strand_id
1 'polypeptide(L)'
;MPSTTHWSYDCHYFVVPGDVELFSISSPIVPVEGWLIDWKDFETQVTTRYRVQDMILEVEEVPAGADPPVEDPPLPPSQVHQTATVRVEIVIVP
;
A
#
# COMPACT_ATOMS: atom_id res chain seq x y z
N MET A 1 22.13 18.03 -3.24
CA MET A 1 21.77 16.75 -2.58
C MET A 1 20.60 16.19 -3.36
N PRO A 2 20.63 14.97 -3.92
CA PRO A 2 19.45 14.41 -4.54
C PRO A 2 18.41 14.19 -3.43
N SER A 3 17.24 14.83 -3.57
CA SER A 3 16.07 14.57 -2.76
C SER A 3 15.69 13.11 -2.96
N THR A 4 15.88 12.28 -1.93
CA THR A 4 15.45 10.89 -1.95
C THR A 4 13.93 10.90 -2.11
N THR A 5 13.44 10.62 -3.31
CA THR A 5 12.03 10.39 -3.53
C THR A 5 11.65 9.18 -2.69
N HIS A 6 10.96 9.43 -1.57
CA HIS A 6 10.41 8.37 -0.75
C HIS A 6 9.20 7.83 -1.49
N TRP A 7 9.37 6.70 -2.18
CA TRP A 7 8.27 5.95 -2.74
C TRP A 7 7.62 5.19 -1.58
N SER A 8 6.39 5.57 -1.24
CA SER A 8 5.56 4.84 -0.29
C SER A 8 4.35 4.30 -1.03
N TYR A 9 4.03 3.04 -0.75
CA TYR A 9 2.85 2.36 -1.25
C TYR A 9 1.75 2.42 -0.20
N ASP A 10 0.57 2.84 -0.60
CA ASP A 10 -0.60 2.75 0.27
C ASP A 10 -1.17 1.34 0.16
N CYS A 11 -0.83 0.53 1.16
CA CYS A 11 -1.17 -0.89 1.22
C CYS A 11 -2.48 -1.07 2.01
N HIS A 12 -3.50 -1.65 1.37
CA HIS A 12 -4.77 -2.00 1.99
C HIS A 12 -4.88 -3.52 2.16
N TYR A 13 -5.12 -3.98 3.40
CA TYR A 13 -5.12 -5.39 3.75
C TYR A 13 -6.52 -5.93 3.91
N PHE A 14 -6.85 -7.01 3.21
CA PHE A 14 -8.18 -7.63 3.20
C PHE A 14 -8.12 -9.10 3.63
N VAL A 15 -9.05 -9.54 4.48
CA VAL A 15 -9.13 -10.96 4.87
C VAL A 15 -9.93 -11.79 3.86
N VAL A 16 -9.44 -13.00 3.58
CA VAL A 16 -10.11 -13.99 2.71
C VAL A 16 -10.63 -15.17 3.54
N PRO A 17 -11.82 -15.72 3.22
CA PRO A 17 -12.81 -15.19 2.27
C PRO A 17 -13.61 -14.04 2.88
N GLY A 18 -13.98 -13.06 2.05
CA GLY A 18 -14.91 -11.99 2.46
C GLY A 18 -14.54 -10.59 1.98
N ASP A 19 -13.31 -10.38 1.48
CA ASP A 19 -12.81 -9.06 1.02
C ASP A 19 -13.13 -7.95 2.05
N VAL A 20 -13.04 -8.28 3.35
CA VAL A 20 -13.23 -7.31 4.43
C VAL A 20 -11.90 -6.63 4.69
N GLU A 21 -11.86 -5.30 4.54
CA GLU A 21 -10.68 -4.49 4.86
C GLU A 21 -10.40 -4.57 6.36
N LEU A 22 -9.17 -4.91 6.73
CA LEU A 22 -8.70 -4.97 8.11
C LEU A 22 -8.04 -3.66 8.53
N PHE A 23 -7.08 -3.20 7.73
CA PHE A 23 -6.29 -2.00 7.98
C PHE A 23 -5.57 -1.57 6.71
N SER A 24 -5.12 -0.32 6.68
CA SER A 24 -4.26 0.23 5.64
C SER A 24 -3.01 0.87 6.25
N ILE A 25 -1.87 0.71 5.59
CA ILE A 25 -0.61 1.34 6.00
C ILE A 25 0.09 1.90 4.77
N SER A 26 0.79 3.01 4.97
CA SER A 26 1.78 3.46 3.99
C SER A 26 3.10 2.74 4.27
N SER A 27 3.58 1.94 3.32
CA SER A 27 4.76 1.11 3.46
C SER A 27 5.75 1.38 2.33
N PRO A 28 7.07 1.44 2.60
CA PRO A 28 8.08 1.51 1.54
C PRO A 28 8.24 0.19 0.76
N ILE A 29 7.63 -0.90 1.24
CA ILE A 29 7.73 -2.24 0.65
C ILE A 29 6.34 -2.83 0.56
N VAL A 30 6.01 -3.38 -0.61
CA VAL A 30 4.77 -4.13 -0.82
C VAL A 30 4.97 -5.59 -0.42
N PRO A 31 4.13 -6.16 0.45
CA PRO A 31 4.18 -7.58 0.78
C PRO A 31 3.83 -8.43 -0.44
N VAL A 32 4.53 -9.56 -0.59
CA VAL A 32 4.27 -10.53 -1.67
C VAL A 32 3.68 -11.81 -1.12
N GLU A 33 3.08 -12.61 -2.01
CA GLU A 33 2.49 -13.92 -1.66
C GLU A 33 3.44 -14.78 -0.80
N GLY A 34 2.88 -15.38 0.24
CA GLY A 34 3.58 -16.23 1.20
C GLY A 34 4.25 -15.49 2.35
N TRP A 35 4.35 -14.15 2.32
CA TRP A 35 4.89 -13.39 3.45
C TRP A 35 4.02 -13.51 4.70
N LEU A 36 4.67 -13.54 5.86
CA LEU A 36 4.01 -13.50 7.16
C LEU A 36 4.07 -12.07 7.71
N ILE A 37 2.93 -11.56 8.14
CA ILE A 37 2.76 -10.20 8.65
C ILE A 37 2.22 -10.30 10.06
N ASP A 38 2.95 -9.77 11.03
CA ASP A 38 2.50 -9.63 12.39
C ASP A 38 1.89 -8.24 12.58
N TRP A 39 0.58 -8.19 12.77
CA TRP A 39 -0.12 -6.96 13.08
C TRP A 39 -0.48 -6.93 14.55
N LYS A 40 -0.14 -5.83 15.22
CA LYS A 40 -0.53 -5.59 16.60
C LYS A 40 -1.62 -4.53 16.64
N ASP A 41 -2.81 -4.95 17.03
CA ASP A 41 -3.90 -4.02 17.33
C ASP A 41 -3.55 -3.21 18.58
N PHE A 42 -3.58 -1.88 18.45
CA PHE A 42 -3.22 -0.98 19.53
C PHE A 42 -4.28 -0.92 20.64
N GLU A 43 -5.56 -1.08 20.31
CA GLU A 43 -6.65 -1.03 21.28
C GLU A 43 -6.70 -2.31 22.12
N THR A 44 -6.64 -3.47 21.45
CA THR A 44 -6.78 -4.77 22.12
C THR A 44 -5.44 -5.34 22.59
N GLN A 45 -4.32 -4.79 22.14
CA GLN A 45 -2.96 -5.31 22.36
C GLN A 45 -2.74 -6.74 21.82
N VAL A 46 -3.69 -7.26 21.04
CA VAL A 46 -3.60 -8.58 20.41
C VAL A 46 -2.68 -8.49 19.19
N THR A 47 -1.76 -9.46 19.08
CA THR A 47 -0.95 -9.63 17.87
C THR A 47 -1.53 -10.78 17.06
N THR A 48 -1.92 -10.48 15.82
CA THR A 48 -2.42 -11.47 14.86
C THR A 48 -1.40 -11.64 13.76
N ARG A 49 -1.11 -12.90 13.42
CA ARG A 49 -0.27 -13.24 12.29
C ARG A 49 -1.14 -13.52 11.06
N TYR A 50 -0.80 -12.85 9.98
CA TYR A 50 -1.44 -13.00 8.69
C TYR A 50 -0.45 -13.58 7.68
N ARG A 51 -0.95 -14.38 6.74
CA ARG A 51 -0.19 -14.82 5.57
C ARG A 51 -0.76 -14.16 4.32
N VAL A 52 0.11 -13.54 3.54
CA VAL A 52 -0.27 -12.96 2.25
C VAL A 52 -0.61 -14.09 1.28
N GLN A 53 -1.83 -14.04 0.74
CA GLN A 53 -2.37 -14.99 -0.23
C GLN A 53 -2.16 -14.48 -1.65
N ASP A 54 -2.53 -13.23 -1.92
CA ASP A 54 -2.27 -12.56 -3.19
C ASP A 54 -2.07 -11.06 -2.96
N MET A 55 -1.60 -10.38 -4.00
CA MET A 55 -1.38 -8.95 -3.99
C MET A 55 -1.62 -8.36 -5.39
N ILE A 56 -2.37 -7.26 -5.44
CA ILE A 56 -2.71 -6.52 -6.65
C ILE A 56 -2.13 -5.11 -6.52
N LEU A 57 -1.34 -4.67 -7.51
CA LEU A 57 -0.77 -3.33 -7.54
C LEU A 57 -1.59 -2.48 -8.51
N GLU A 58 -2.15 -1.40 -8.01
CA GLU A 58 -2.81 -0.38 -8.81
C GLU A 58 -1.87 0.84 -8.87
N VAL A 59 -1.41 1.16 -10.07
CA VAL A 59 -0.58 2.34 -10.33
C VAL A 59 -1.44 3.36 -11.04
N GLU A 60 -1.81 4.42 -10.32
CA GLU A 60 -2.49 5.56 -10.92
C GLU A 60 -1.42 6.55 -11.40
N GLU A 61 -1.18 6.54 -12.71
CA GLU A 61 -0.40 7.60 -13.34
C GLU A 61 -1.28 8.84 -13.40
N VAL A 62 -1.01 9.81 -12.52
CA VAL A 62 -1.59 11.15 -12.65
C VAL A 62 -1.07 11.73 -13.98
N PRO A 63 -1.93 11.94 -14.99
CA PRO A 63 -1.48 12.45 -16.27
C PRO A 63 -0.88 13.83 -16.08
N ALA A 64 0.40 13.98 -16.42
CA ALA A 64 1.02 15.28 -16.56
C ALA A 64 0.40 15.96 -17.81
N GLY A 65 -0.65 16.75 -17.60
CA GLY A 65 -1.18 17.64 -18.62
C GLY A 65 -2.67 17.47 -18.87
N ALA A 66 -3.48 18.20 -18.11
CA ALA A 66 -4.63 18.86 -18.69
C ALA A 66 -4.17 20.28 -19.09
N ASP A 67 -4.10 20.53 -20.40
CA ASP A 67 -3.77 21.75 -21.16
C ASP A 67 -2.94 22.90 -20.50
N PRO A 68 -1.81 23.33 -21.10
CA PRO A 68 -1.13 24.55 -20.66
C PRO A 68 -1.89 25.78 -21.15
N PRO A 69 -2.22 26.71 -20.25
CA PRO A 69 -1.66 28.05 -20.45
C PRO A 69 -1.26 28.68 -19.12
N VAL A 70 0.01 29.08 -19.08
CA VAL A 70 0.69 30.05 -18.19
C VAL A 70 2.01 29.41 -17.75
N GLU A 71 3.10 30.15 -17.97
CA GLU A 71 4.48 29.83 -17.58
C GLU A 71 4.63 29.77 -16.05
N ASP A 72 3.93 28.84 -15.39
CA ASP A 72 4.16 28.56 -13.99
C ASP A 72 5.44 27.71 -13.83
N PRO A 73 6.14 27.86 -12.69
CA PRO A 73 7.41 27.18 -12.41
C PRO A 73 7.26 25.66 -12.61
N PRO A 74 8.36 24.96 -13.01
CA PRO A 74 8.30 23.57 -13.42
C PRO A 74 7.55 22.75 -12.37
N LEU A 75 6.43 22.16 -12.79
CA LEU A 75 5.66 21.24 -11.96
C LEU A 75 6.62 20.15 -11.46
N PRO A 76 6.57 19.79 -10.16
CA PRO A 76 7.35 18.67 -9.66
C PRO A 76 7.03 17.40 -10.47
N PRO A 77 7.99 16.48 -10.63
CA PRO A 77 7.80 15.26 -11.41
C PRO A 77 6.51 14.56 -10.97
N SER A 78 5.72 14.11 -11.94
CA SER A 78 4.42 13.47 -11.75
C SER A 78 4.39 12.63 -10.49
N GLN A 79 3.52 12.98 -9.55
CA GLN A 79 3.32 12.19 -8.35
C GLN A 79 2.60 10.91 -8.77
N VAL A 80 3.36 9.82 -8.92
CA VAL A 80 2.79 8.50 -9.15
C VAL A 80 2.20 8.05 -7.82
N HIS A 81 0.87 7.96 -7.73
CA HIS A 81 0.21 7.37 -6.57
C HIS A 81 0.12 5.86 -6.79
N GLN A 82 0.68 5.08 -5.86
CA GLN A 82 0.77 3.63 -5.96
C GLN A 82 0.01 3.01 -4.79
N THR A 83 -1.08 2.32 -5.12
CA THR A 83 -1.94 1.66 -4.15
C THR A 83 -1.77 0.15 -4.31
N ALA A 84 -1.60 -0.56 -3.20
CA ALA A 84 -1.47 -2.01 -3.20
C ALA A 84 -2.61 -2.65 -2.41
N THR A 85 -3.41 -3.48 -3.06
CA THR A 85 -4.40 -4.34 -2.40
C THR A 85 -3.73 -5.66 -2.03
N VAL A 86 -3.68 -5.98 -0.75
CA VAL A 86 -3.04 -7.19 -0.22
C VAL A 86 -4.10 -8.08 0.39
N ARG A 87 -4.31 -9.28 -0.15
CA ARG A 87 -5.21 -10.26 0.47
C ARG A 87 -4.45 -11.18 1.39
N VAL A 88 -5.01 -11.40 2.57
CA VAL A 88 -4.38 -12.17 3.63
C VAL A 88 -5.33 -13.21 4.23
N GLU A 89 -4.76 -14.28 4.76
CA GLU A 89 -5.44 -15.25 5.63
C GLU A 89 -4.89 -15.17 7.05
N ILE A 90 -5.74 -15.45 8.05
CA ILE A 90 -5.32 -15.54 9.45
C ILE A 90 -4.58 -16.84 9.67
N VAL A 91 -3.38 -16.78 10.24
CA VAL A 91 -2.61 -17.96 10.63
C VAL A 91 -2.81 -18.22 12.12
N ILE A 92 -3.48 -19.32 12.45
CA ILE A 92 -3.54 -19.81 13.82
C ILE A 92 -2.27 -20.63 14.06
N VAL A 93 -1.32 -20.07 14.82
CA VAL A 93 -0.13 -20.80 15.26
C VAL A 93 -0.49 -21.56 16.54
N PRO A 94 -0.30 -22.89 16.61
CA PRO A 94 -0.64 -23.71 17.78
C PRO A 94 0.26 -23.45 19.00
#